data_AF-A0A9D5DDK6-F1
#
_entry.id   AF-A0A9D5DDK6-F1
#
_cell.length_a   1.000
_cell.length_b   1.000
_cell.length_c   1.000
_cell.angle_alpha   90.00
_cell.angle_beta   90.00
_cell.angle_gamma   90.00
#
_symmetry.space_group_name_H-M   'P 1'
#
loop_
_entity.id
_entity.type
_entity.pdbx_description
1 polymer ?
#
loop_
_entity_poly.entity_id
_entity_poly.type
_entity_poly.pdbx_seq_one_letter_code
_entity_poly.pdbx_strand_id
1 'polypeptide(L)'
;MFRLSNNLVGILNFIVFLLSIPILGGGIWLSTRASTDCEKFLEKPIIALGAFLLIVSLAGLIGACCRVSWLLWVYLLVMFLLIVVLFCFTIFAFVVTNKGAGEVVSGRGYKEYRLGDYSNWLQKRVNNEGNWAKIRSCIQDSKVCKSLSEKNQTLDQFVNDNLSPLQSGCCKPPTACNFVYQSDTVWNKPDGFTSSNISDCNTWQNDPNILCYNCQSCKAGVLDNLKHDWKKVAIINIIFLIFLVVVYSIGCCAFRNNREDNAYPRWKGYP
;
A
#
# COMPACT_ATOMS: atom_id res chain seq x y z
N MET A 1 -39.53 -11.31 -3.69
CA MET A 1 -38.05 -11.22 -3.87
C MET A 1 -37.59 -9.99 -4.66
N PHE A 2 -38.38 -9.42 -5.59
CA PHE A 2 -38.04 -8.25 -6.43
C PHE A 2 -37.59 -6.96 -5.71
N ARG A 3 -38.12 -6.67 -4.52
CA ARG A 3 -37.74 -5.46 -3.77
C ARG A 3 -36.42 -5.64 -3.01
N LEU A 4 -36.06 -6.87 -2.63
CA LEU A 4 -34.90 -7.10 -1.77
C LEU A 4 -33.58 -6.85 -2.51
N SER A 5 -33.45 -7.33 -3.75
CA SER A 5 -32.20 -7.19 -4.53
C SER A 5 -31.92 -5.74 -4.95
N ASN A 6 -32.93 -5.00 -5.44
CA ASN A 6 -32.77 -3.58 -5.76
C ASN A 6 -32.53 -2.73 -4.51
N ASN A 7 -33.23 -3.02 -3.40
CA ASN A 7 -33.01 -2.32 -2.13
C ASN A 7 -31.61 -2.62 -1.58
N LEU A 8 -31.11 -3.86 -1.70
CA LEU A 8 -29.77 -4.23 -1.27
C LEU A 8 -28.69 -3.52 -2.08
N VAL A 9 -28.82 -3.48 -3.42
CA VAL A 9 -27.89 -2.74 -4.29
C VAL A 9 -27.90 -1.24 -3.95
N GLY A 10 -29.09 -0.67 -3.68
CA GLY A 10 -29.23 0.71 -3.23
C GLY A 10 -28.54 0.96 -1.87
N ILE A 11 -28.79 0.11 -0.88
CA ILE A 11 -28.19 0.22 0.47
C ILE A 11 -26.67 0.11 0.39
N LEU A 12 -26.13 -0.85 -0.37
CA LEU A 12 -24.70 -1.05 -0.49
C LEU A 12 -24.02 0.15 -1.16
N ASN A 13 -24.59 0.68 -2.24
CA ASN A 13 -24.07 1.90 -2.88
C ASN A 13 -24.22 3.13 -1.97
N PHE A 14 -25.28 3.21 -1.15
CA PHE A 14 -25.42 4.27 -0.15
C PHE A 14 -24.31 4.24 0.90
N ILE A 15 -23.96 3.05 1.41
CA ILE A 15 -22.84 2.89 2.35
C ILE A 15 -21.52 3.31 1.71
N VAL A 16 -21.25 2.87 0.47
CA VAL A 16 -20.02 3.26 -0.27
C VAL A 16 -19.97 4.77 -0.50
N PHE A 17 -21.11 5.38 -0.83
CA PHE A 17 -21.23 6.83 -0.96
C PHE A 17 -20.85 7.53 0.35
N LEU A 18 -21.43 7.11 1.48
CA LEU A 18 -21.11 7.67 2.80
C LEU A 18 -19.62 7.50 3.17
N LEU A 19 -18.99 6.39 2.80
CA LEU A 19 -17.56 6.16 3.03
C LEU A 19 -16.66 6.97 2.08
N SER A 20 -17.12 7.27 0.86
CA SER A 20 -16.34 8.06 -0.10
C SER A 20 -16.12 9.51 0.33
N ILE A 21 -17.08 10.09 1.07
CA ILE A 21 -17.05 11.47 1.56
C ILE A 21 -15.87 11.72 2.53
N PRO A 22 -15.68 10.95 3.63
CA PRO A 22 -14.54 11.14 4.52
C PRO A 22 -13.21 10.78 3.84
N ILE A 23 -13.18 9.84 2.89
CA ILE A 23 -11.96 9.53 2.11
C ILE A 23 -11.55 10.74 1.26
N LEU A 24 -12.49 11.34 0.53
CA LEU A 24 -12.26 12.55 -0.24
C LEU A 24 -11.89 13.74 0.64
N GLY A 25 -12.64 13.96 1.72
CA GLY A 25 -12.39 15.03 2.67
C GLY A 25 -11.00 14.90 3.31
N GLY A 26 -10.60 13.69 3.70
CA GLY A 26 -9.27 13.39 4.20
C GLY A 26 -8.18 13.64 3.16
N GLY A 27 -8.38 13.22 1.91
CA GLY A 27 -7.46 13.48 0.81
C GLY A 27 -7.27 14.97 0.51
N ILE A 28 -8.37 15.73 0.44
CA ILE A 28 -8.33 17.18 0.23
C ILE A 28 -7.68 17.88 1.43
N TRP A 29 -8.05 17.50 2.66
CA TRP A 29 -7.44 18.06 3.86
C TRP A 29 -5.92 17.82 3.89
N LEU A 30 -5.49 16.60 3.54
CA LEU A 30 -4.08 16.28 3.37
C LEU A 30 -3.43 17.19 2.33
N SER A 31 -4.07 17.43 1.17
CA SER A 31 -3.51 18.34 0.15
C SER A 31 -3.33 19.78 0.61
N THR A 32 -4.17 20.25 1.54
CA THR A 32 -4.06 21.61 2.08
C THR A 32 -3.05 21.74 3.22
N ARG A 33 -2.72 20.62 3.90
CA ARG A 33 -1.84 20.57 5.08
C ARG A 33 -0.51 19.87 4.81
N ALA A 34 -0.32 19.29 3.62
CA ALA A 34 0.86 18.54 3.25
C ALA A 34 2.10 19.43 3.30
N SER A 35 2.86 19.27 4.38
CA SER A 35 4.10 20.00 4.66
C SER A 35 5.32 19.21 4.20
N THR A 36 5.23 17.88 4.25
CA THR A 36 6.29 16.96 3.84
C THR A 36 6.08 16.45 2.42
N ASP A 37 7.16 16.07 1.74
CA ASP A 37 7.10 15.44 0.42
C ASP A 37 6.30 14.12 0.45
N CYS A 38 6.26 13.49 1.61
CA CYS A 38 5.54 12.25 1.84
C CYS A 38 4.02 12.41 1.75
N GLU A 39 3.51 13.44 2.42
CA GLU A 39 2.09 13.77 2.41
C GLU A 39 1.63 14.13 1.00
N LYS A 40 2.44 14.91 0.26
CA LYS A 40 2.18 15.27 -1.15
C LYS A 40 2.22 14.06 -2.09
N PHE A 41 3.03 13.06 -1.78
CA PHE A 41 3.09 11.82 -2.56
C PHE A 41 1.82 10.97 -2.36
N LEU A 42 1.22 11.00 -1.16
CA LEU A 42 0.04 10.19 -0.81
C LEU A 42 -1.31 10.86 -1.10
N GLU A 43 -1.42 12.20 -1.15
CA GLU A 43 -2.72 12.87 -1.34
C GLU A 43 -3.40 12.50 -2.67
N LYS A 44 -2.63 12.50 -3.77
CA LYS A 44 -3.18 12.37 -5.13
C LYS A 44 -3.87 11.02 -5.36
N PRO A 45 -3.26 9.87 -4.99
CA PRO A 45 -3.95 8.60 -5.12
C PRO A 45 -5.18 8.50 -4.21
N ILE A 46 -5.16 9.11 -3.02
CA ILE A 46 -6.30 9.09 -2.09
C ILE A 46 -7.49 9.89 -2.65
N ILE A 47 -7.24 11.10 -3.16
CA ILE A 47 -8.28 11.96 -3.77
C ILE A 47 -8.87 11.25 -5.00
N ALA A 48 -8.03 10.70 -5.88
CA ALA A 48 -8.48 9.99 -7.07
C ALA A 48 -9.38 8.78 -6.72
N LEU A 49 -9.00 8.01 -5.69
CA LEU A 49 -9.78 6.88 -5.20
C LEU A 49 -11.14 7.32 -4.66
N GLY A 50 -11.14 8.35 -3.81
CA GLY A 50 -12.38 8.87 -3.22
C GLY A 50 -13.35 9.40 -4.29
N ALA A 51 -12.84 10.13 -5.29
CA ALA A 51 -13.65 10.69 -6.38
C ALA A 51 -14.27 9.58 -7.23
N PHE A 52 -13.48 8.54 -7.55
CA PHE A 52 -13.96 7.38 -8.28
C PHE A 52 -15.08 6.65 -7.52
N LEU A 53 -14.91 6.38 -6.22
CA LEU A 53 -15.93 5.72 -5.39
C LEU A 53 -17.23 6.53 -5.30
N LEU A 54 -17.12 7.87 -5.21
CA LEU A 54 -18.28 8.75 -5.19
C LEU A 54 -19.08 8.67 -6.50
N ILE A 55 -18.41 8.70 -7.66
CA ILE A 55 -19.05 8.63 -8.97
C ILE A 55 -19.76 7.28 -9.15
N VAL A 56 -19.08 6.17 -8.83
CA VAL A 56 -19.64 4.81 -8.99
C VAL A 56 -20.84 4.60 -8.07
N SER A 57 -20.78 5.07 -6.83
CA SER A 57 -21.88 4.93 -5.87
C SER A 57 -23.11 5.76 -6.24
N LEU A 58 -22.94 6.99 -6.74
CA LEU A 58 -24.05 7.80 -7.26
C LEU A 58 -24.74 7.12 -8.45
N ALA A 59 -23.97 6.57 -9.39
CA ALA A 59 -24.54 5.82 -10.51
C ALA A 59 -25.34 4.59 -10.00
N GLY A 60 -24.80 3.84 -9.03
CA GLY A 60 -25.51 2.72 -8.42
C GLY A 60 -26.83 3.11 -7.73
N LEU A 61 -26.86 4.24 -7.02
CA LEU A 61 -28.05 4.77 -6.36
C LEU A 61 -29.13 5.21 -7.35
N ILE A 62 -28.75 5.97 -8.38
CA ILE A 62 -29.68 6.43 -9.43
C ILE A 62 -30.26 5.22 -10.19
N GLY A 63 -29.41 4.22 -10.47
CA GLY A 63 -29.82 2.99 -11.16
C GLY A 63 -30.84 2.17 -10.36
N ALA A 64 -30.65 2.08 -9.05
CA ALA A 64 -31.57 1.39 -8.15
C ALA A 64 -32.91 2.13 -7.96
N CYS A 65 -32.88 3.47 -7.88
CA CYS A 65 -34.06 4.30 -7.62
C CYS A 65 -34.98 4.44 -8.84
N CYS A 66 -34.41 4.70 -10.03
CA CYS A 66 -35.18 5.06 -11.22
C CYS A 66 -35.44 3.87 -12.17
N ARG A 67 -34.97 2.65 -11.84
CA ARG A 67 -35.07 1.41 -12.67
C ARG A 67 -34.65 1.61 -14.14
N VAL A 68 -33.74 2.53 -14.40
CA VAL A 68 -33.27 2.83 -15.77
C VAL A 68 -32.35 1.70 -16.23
N SER A 69 -32.82 0.86 -17.14
CA SER A 69 -32.10 -0.35 -17.58
C SER A 69 -30.73 -0.03 -18.20
N TRP A 70 -30.60 1.09 -18.92
CA TRP A 70 -29.32 1.53 -19.46
C TRP A 70 -28.30 1.88 -18.36
N LEU A 71 -28.74 2.54 -17.29
CA LEU A 71 -27.88 2.96 -16.19
C LEU A 71 -27.44 1.76 -15.34
N LEU A 72 -28.33 0.78 -15.16
CA LEU A 72 -27.99 -0.50 -14.53
C LEU A 72 -26.98 -1.32 -15.38
N TRP A 73 -27.08 -1.25 -16.71
CA TRP A 73 -26.11 -1.89 -17.61
C TRP A 73 -24.72 -1.24 -17.52
N VAL A 74 -24.65 0.10 -17.52
CA VAL A 74 -23.40 0.83 -17.31
C VAL A 74 -22.79 0.50 -15.93
N TYR A 75 -23.62 0.46 -14.89
CA TYR A 75 -23.18 0.05 -13.55
C TYR A 75 -22.57 -1.36 -13.56
N LEU A 76 -23.20 -2.34 -14.19
CA LEU A 76 -22.67 -3.70 -14.30
C LEU A 76 -21.37 -3.75 -15.11
N LEU A 77 -21.25 -2.97 -16.19
CA LEU A 77 -20.01 -2.88 -16.97
C LEU A 77 -18.85 -2.32 -16.11
N VAL A 78 -19.10 -1.24 -15.37
CA VAL A 78 -18.10 -0.63 -14.49
C VAL A 78 -17.70 -1.59 -13.37
N MET A 79 -18.66 -2.26 -12.74
CA MET A 79 -18.40 -3.27 -11.70
C MET A 79 -17.57 -4.44 -12.23
N PHE A 80 -17.87 -4.92 -13.44
CA PHE A 80 -17.09 -5.97 -14.09
C PHE A 80 -15.64 -5.53 -14.34
N LEU A 81 -15.44 -4.35 -14.92
CA LEU A 81 -14.10 -3.80 -15.14
C LEU A 81 -13.33 -3.63 -13.83
N LEU A 82 -14.00 -3.17 -12.76
CA LEU A 82 -13.41 -3.03 -11.44
C LEU A 82 -12.95 -4.38 -10.89
N ILE A 83 -13.77 -5.44 -10.99
CA ILE A 83 -13.40 -6.80 -10.59
C ILE A 83 -12.16 -7.28 -11.36
N VAL A 84 -12.14 -7.11 -12.69
CA VAL A 84 -10.99 -7.51 -13.53
C VAL A 84 -9.72 -6.76 -13.12
N VAL A 85 -9.80 -5.44 -12.96
CA VAL A 85 -8.64 -4.62 -12.55
C VAL A 85 -8.12 -5.04 -11.18
N LEU A 86 -9.00 -5.22 -10.19
CA LEU A 86 -8.59 -5.65 -8.85
C LEU A 86 -8.01 -7.06 -8.85
N PHE A 87 -8.55 -7.97 -9.65
CA PHE A 87 -8.02 -9.32 -9.80
C PHE A 87 -6.62 -9.29 -10.43
N CYS A 88 -6.43 -8.59 -11.54
CA CYS A 88 -5.11 -8.40 -12.15
C CYS A 88 -4.11 -7.77 -11.17
N PHE A 89 -4.55 -6.75 -10.42
CA PHE A 89 -3.74 -6.12 -9.39
C PHE A 89 -3.35 -7.09 -8.27
N THR A 90 -4.26 -7.96 -7.80
CA THR A 90 -3.89 -8.97 -6.78
C THR A 90 -2.79 -9.90 -7.27
N ILE A 91 -2.93 -10.46 -8.47
CA ILE A 91 -1.93 -11.35 -9.06
C ILE A 91 -0.60 -10.62 -9.18
N PHE A 92 -0.62 -9.40 -9.72
CA PHE A 92 0.57 -8.59 -9.85
C PHE A 92 1.25 -8.34 -8.50
N ALA A 93 0.48 -7.94 -7.48
CA ALA A 93 0.98 -7.69 -6.14
C ALA A 93 1.66 -8.94 -5.56
N PHE A 94 1.07 -10.14 -5.70
CA PHE A 94 1.70 -11.38 -5.27
C PHE A 94 2.99 -11.68 -6.03
N VAL A 95 3.00 -11.56 -7.37
CA VAL A 95 4.18 -11.85 -8.19
C VAL A 95 5.36 -10.96 -7.80
N VAL A 96 5.14 -9.65 -7.65
CA VAL A 96 6.23 -8.72 -7.31
C VAL A 96 6.67 -8.81 -5.86
N THR A 97 5.79 -9.24 -4.95
CA THR A 97 6.09 -9.38 -3.51
C THR A 97 6.46 -10.80 -3.09
N ASN A 98 6.48 -11.79 -4.00
CA ASN A 98 6.84 -13.16 -3.63
C ASN A 98 8.33 -13.26 -3.27
N LYS A 99 9.20 -12.67 -4.09
CA LYS A 99 10.66 -12.61 -3.89
C LYS A 99 11.06 -11.62 -2.78
N GLY A 100 12.25 -11.79 -2.22
CA GLY A 100 12.84 -10.96 -1.16
C GLY A 100 12.55 -11.48 0.24
N ALA A 101 13.56 -11.83 1.01
CA ALA A 101 13.41 -12.13 2.42
C ALA A 101 14.61 -11.54 3.15
N GLY A 102 14.38 -10.93 4.31
CA GLY A 102 15.49 -10.56 5.19
C GLY A 102 16.30 -11.79 5.56
N GLU A 103 17.62 -11.71 5.39
CA GLU A 103 18.57 -12.73 5.80
C GLU A 103 18.73 -12.70 7.32
N VAL A 104 18.61 -13.87 7.94
CA VAL A 104 18.90 -14.02 9.37
C VAL A 104 20.42 -13.94 9.58
N VAL A 105 20.84 -13.15 10.55
CA VAL A 105 22.25 -13.07 10.96
C VAL A 105 22.44 -13.95 12.20
N SER A 106 23.40 -14.86 12.15
CA SER A 106 23.71 -15.75 13.26
C SER A 106 23.95 -14.99 14.56
N GLY A 107 23.23 -15.37 15.62
CA GLY A 107 23.38 -14.77 16.95
C GLY A 107 22.75 -13.39 17.11
N ARG A 108 21.86 -12.96 16.21
CA ARG A 108 21.19 -11.65 16.27
C ARG A 108 19.67 -11.76 16.13
N GLY A 109 18.95 -10.88 16.84
CA GLY A 109 17.49 -10.78 16.82
C GLY A 109 16.93 -10.07 15.57
N TYR A 110 17.76 -9.36 14.82
CA TYR A 110 17.35 -8.65 13.60
C TYR A 110 17.83 -9.34 12.31
N LYS A 111 17.16 -8.98 11.21
CA LYS A 111 17.49 -9.43 9.86
C LYS A 111 18.26 -8.36 9.09
N GLU A 112 19.00 -8.78 8.08
CA GLU A 112 19.63 -7.89 7.09
C GLU A 112 18.97 -8.05 5.73
N TYR A 113 18.94 -6.97 4.94
CA TYR A 113 18.18 -6.91 3.71
C TYR A 113 19.09 -6.55 2.56
N ARG A 114 19.10 -7.38 1.50
CA ARG A 114 19.86 -7.10 0.28
C ARG A 114 18.91 -6.73 -0.84
N LEU A 115 19.25 -5.67 -1.57
CA LEU A 115 18.37 -5.18 -2.63
C LEU A 115 18.17 -6.22 -3.75
N GLY A 116 19.19 -7.04 -4.01
CA GLY A 116 19.19 -8.08 -5.04
C GLY A 116 18.15 -9.19 -4.82
N ASP A 117 17.66 -9.38 -3.59
CA ASP A 117 16.71 -10.46 -3.27
C ASP A 117 15.29 -10.15 -3.76
N TYR A 118 15.00 -8.88 -4.03
CA TYR A 118 13.67 -8.41 -4.42
C TYR A 118 13.42 -8.50 -5.93
N SER A 119 12.16 -8.42 -6.35
CA SER A 119 11.82 -8.43 -7.77
C SER A 119 12.40 -7.22 -8.51
N ASN A 120 12.83 -7.43 -9.76
CA ASN A 120 13.38 -6.36 -10.62
C ASN A 120 12.43 -5.15 -10.74
N TRP A 121 11.12 -5.38 -10.69
CA TRP A 121 10.13 -4.31 -10.72
C TRP A 121 10.23 -3.40 -9.48
N LEU A 122 10.36 -3.99 -8.28
CA LEU A 122 10.52 -3.23 -7.04
C LEU A 122 11.88 -2.52 -6.99
N GLN A 123 12.95 -3.21 -7.38
CA GLN A 123 14.28 -2.61 -7.45
C GLN A 123 14.31 -1.36 -8.34
N LYS A 124 13.64 -1.40 -9.49
CA LYS A 124 13.56 -0.25 -10.41
C LYS A 124 12.90 0.98 -9.78
N ARG A 125 11.99 0.80 -8.81
CA ARG A 125 11.33 1.93 -8.12
C ARG A 125 12.29 2.67 -7.18
N VAL A 126 13.13 1.94 -6.46
CA VAL A 126 14.10 2.51 -5.50
C VAL A 126 15.45 2.86 -6.14
N ASN A 127 15.74 2.36 -7.34
CA ASN A 127 16.92 2.74 -8.12
C ASN A 127 16.74 4.01 -8.96
N ASN A 128 15.49 4.44 -9.19
CA ASN A 128 15.24 5.72 -9.83
C ASN A 128 15.50 6.87 -8.84
N GLU A 129 16.48 7.73 -9.15
CA GLU A 129 16.93 8.79 -8.23
C GLU A 129 15.82 9.77 -7.84
N GLY A 130 14.97 10.20 -8.79
CA GLY A 130 13.87 11.12 -8.50
C GLY A 130 12.80 10.52 -7.59
N ASN A 131 12.50 9.22 -7.74
CA ASN A 131 11.60 8.52 -6.83
C ASN A 131 12.26 8.29 -5.46
N TRP A 132 13.53 7.90 -5.46
CA TRP A 132 14.27 7.66 -4.22
C TRP A 132 14.43 8.92 -3.39
N ALA A 133 14.63 10.09 -4.00
CA ALA A 133 14.70 11.35 -3.27
C ALA A 133 13.44 11.60 -2.43
N LYS A 134 12.24 11.34 -2.98
CA LYS A 134 10.96 11.48 -2.27
C LYS A 134 10.78 10.42 -1.18
N ILE A 135 11.18 9.18 -1.46
CA ILE A 135 11.10 8.08 -0.49
C ILE A 135 12.07 8.34 0.67
N ARG A 136 13.27 8.83 0.37
CA ARG A 136 14.28 9.17 1.37
C ARG A 136 13.81 10.30 2.27
N SER A 137 13.24 11.38 1.73
CA SER A 137 12.69 12.46 2.54
C SER A 137 11.56 11.97 3.45
N CYS A 138 10.66 11.12 2.95
CA CYS A 138 9.67 10.43 3.80
C CYS A 138 10.30 9.70 5.00
N ILE A 139 11.39 8.95 4.78
CA ILE A 139 12.02 8.14 5.82
C ILE A 139 12.72 9.02 6.85
N GLN A 140 13.41 10.08 6.40
CA GLN A 140 14.03 11.07 7.28
C GLN A 140 12.96 11.75 8.16
N ASP A 141 11.82 12.13 7.58
CA ASP A 141 10.72 12.77 8.31
C ASP A 141 9.99 11.81 9.26
N SER A 142 9.95 10.51 8.95
CA SER A 142 9.26 9.49 9.76
C SER A 142 9.87 9.26 11.15
N LYS A 143 11.06 9.82 11.42
CA LYS A 143 11.79 9.71 12.71
C LYS A 143 12.05 8.26 13.16
N VAL A 144 12.02 7.29 12.26
CA VAL A 144 12.25 5.86 12.56
C VAL A 144 13.65 5.61 13.15
N CYS A 145 14.68 6.30 12.66
CA CYS A 145 16.02 6.20 13.23
C CYS A 145 16.17 7.00 14.53
N LYS A 146 15.41 8.09 14.68
CA LYS A 146 15.39 8.87 15.91
C LYS A 146 14.80 8.06 17.06
N SER A 147 13.69 7.36 16.83
CA SER A 147 13.07 6.50 17.85
C SER A 147 13.95 5.30 18.24
N LEU A 148 14.80 4.82 17.31
CA LEU A 148 15.81 3.81 17.63
C LEU A 148 16.95 4.41 18.48
N SER A 149 17.47 5.58 18.09
CA SER A 149 18.53 6.28 18.83
C SER A 149 18.16 6.66 20.25
N GLU A 150 16.88 6.89 20.53
CA GLU A 150 16.37 7.24 21.86
C GLU A 150 16.29 6.03 22.81
N LYS A 151 16.40 4.79 22.30
CA LYS A 151 16.41 3.59 23.14
C LYS A 151 17.67 3.49 24.01
N ASN A 152 18.80 4.04 23.55
CA ASN A 152 20.08 4.09 24.26
C ASN A 152 20.50 2.71 24.79
N GLN A 153 20.50 1.71 23.91
CA GLN A 153 20.70 0.32 24.29
C GLN A 153 22.18 -0.04 24.42
N THR A 154 22.48 -1.02 25.28
CA THR A 154 23.81 -1.68 25.24
C THR A 154 23.95 -2.53 23.99
N LEU A 155 25.18 -2.90 23.61
CA LEU A 155 25.42 -3.75 22.44
C LEU A 155 24.64 -5.07 22.52
N ASP A 156 24.63 -5.73 23.68
CA ASP A 156 23.91 -7.00 23.87
C ASP A 156 22.41 -6.83 23.72
N GLN A 157 21.85 -5.73 24.22
CA GLN A 157 20.43 -5.41 24.06
C GLN A 157 20.11 -5.13 22.58
N PHE A 158 20.95 -4.35 21.90
CA PHE A 158 20.77 -4.03 20.49
C PHE A 158 20.86 -5.27 19.58
N VAL A 159 21.82 -6.15 19.83
CA VAL A 159 22.01 -7.39 19.07
C VAL A 159 20.81 -8.33 19.21
N ASN A 160 20.18 -8.36 20.37
CA ASN A 160 18.99 -9.16 20.64
C ASN A 160 17.67 -8.46 20.28
N ASP A 161 17.70 -7.18 19.89
CA ASP A 161 16.49 -6.43 19.55
C ASP A 161 15.91 -6.85 18.20
N ASN A 162 14.58 -6.85 18.12
CA ASN A 162 13.84 -7.15 16.91
C ASN A 162 13.63 -5.87 16.11
N LEU A 163 14.66 -5.45 15.38
CA LEU A 163 14.61 -4.25 14.55
C LEU A 163 13.67 -4.41 13.36
N SER A 164 12.90 -3.34 13.06
CA SER A 164 12.11 -3.28 11.83
C SER A 164 13.01 -3.28 10.59
N PRO A 165 12.48 -3.59 9.39
CA PRO A 165 13.27 -3.54 8.16
C PRO A 165 13.90 -2.16 7.88
N LEU A 166 13.19 -1.09 8.23
CA LEU A 166 13.71 0.28 8.10
C LEU A 166 14.78 0.59 9.14
N GLN A 167 14.60 0.15 10.39
CA GLN A 167 15.60 0.35 11.45
C GLN A 167 16.92 -0.35 11.12
N SER A 168 16.84 -1.63 10.75
CA SER A 168 18.00 -2.46 10.42
C SER A 168 18.68 -2.09 9.09
N GLY A 169 17.92 -1.59 8.10
CA GLY A 169 18.43 -1.23 6.78
C GLY A 169 18.93 0.22 6.65
N CYS A 170 18.31 1.17 7.37
CA CYS A 170 18.59 2.60 7.21
C CYS A 170 19.34 3.21 8.40
N CYS A 171 19.20 2.67 9.61
CA CYS A 171 19.67 3.30 10.85
C CYS A 171 20.94 2.66 11.43
N LYS A 172 21.44 1.58 10.84
CA LYS A 172 22.73 0.95 11.17
C LYS A 172 23.49 0.57 9.89
N PRO A 173 24.82 0.44 9.93
CA PRO A 173 25.58 -0.14 8.83
C PRO A 173 25.34 -1.66 8.75
N PRO A 174 25.63 -2.27 7.58
CA PRO A 174 25.70 -3.73 7.46
C PRO A 174 26.71 -4.34 8.44
N THR A 175 26.39 -5.52 8.96
CA THR A 175 27.27 -6.25 9.88
C THR A 175 28.64 -6.54 9.28
N ALA A 176 28.66 -6.86 7.98
CA ALA A 176 29.88 -7.17 7.25
C ALA A 176 30.88 -5.99 7.17
N CYS A 177 30.48 -4.77 7.56
CA CYS A 177 31.39 -3.63 7.68
C CYS A 177 32.32 -3.71 8.91
N ASN A 178 31.97 -4.51 9.93
CA ASN A 178 32.73 -4.63 11.19
C ASN A 178 33.03 -3.28 11.87
N PHE A 179 32.06 -2.36 11.86
CA PHE A 179 32.20 -1.08 12.56
C PHE A 179 31.98 -1.26 14.07
N VAL A 180 32.60 -0.38 14.86
CA VAL A 180 32.57 -0.43 16.31
C VAL A 180 31.28 0.24 16.80
N TYR A 181 30.48 -0.48 17.55
CA TYR A 181 29.25 0.03 18.16
C TYR A 181 29.58 1.10 19.20
N GLN A 182 28.91 2.25 19.12
CA GLN A 182 28.94 3.28 20.16
C GLN A 182 27.54 3.54 20.72
N SER A 183 26.53 3.63 19.85
CA SER A 183 25.11 3.70 20.22
C SER A 183 24.25 3.15 19.07
N ASP A 184 22.93 3.11 19.26
CA ASP A 184 22.00 2.44 18.34
C ASP A 184 22.13 2.91 16.87
N THR A 185 22.49 4.18 16.66
CA THR A 185 22.68 4.79 15.33
C THR A 185 24.10 5.32 15.07
N VAL A 186 25.03 5.14 16.01
CA VAL A 186 26.42 5.60 15.88
C VAL A 186 27.37 4.42 15.88
N TRP A 187 28.03 4.25 14.74
CA TRP A 187 28.97 3.16 14.47
C TRP A 187 30.26 3.72 13.90
N ASN A 188 31.35 3.56 14.65
CA ASN A 188 32.64 4.12 14.27
C ASN A 188 33.40 3.18 13.33
N LYS A 189 33.96 3.75 12.28
CA LYS A 189 34.84 3.04 11.35
C LYS A 189 36.10 2.62 12.11
N PRO A 190 36.64 1.41 11.87
CA PRO A 190 37.88 0.97 12.50
C PRO A 190 39.06 1.84 12.05
N ASP A 191 40.11 1.88 12.86
CA ASP A 191 41.33 2.63 12.54
C ASP A 191 41.92 2.15 11.20
N GLY A 192 42.27 3.10 10.33
CA GLY A 192 42.79 2.81 9.00
C GLY A 192 41.75 2.40 7.95
N PHE A 193 40.44 2.50 8.25
CA PHE A 193 39.41 2.27 7.23
C PHE A 193 39.51 3.29 6.09
N THR A 194 39.79 2.79 4.88
CA THR A 194 39.86 3.60 3.65
C THR A 194 38.65 3.35 2.76
N SER A 195 38.40 2.09 2.40
CA SER A 195 37.26 1.68 1.59
C SER A 195 36.96 0.19 1.77
N SER A 196 35.74 -0.21 1.42
CA SER A 196 35.28 -1.60 1.40
C SER A 196 34.71 -1.96 0.03
N ASN A 197 34.78 -3.24 -0.34
CA ASN A 197 34.06 -3.78 -1.49
C ASN A 197 32.53 -3.75 -1.32
N ILE A 198 32.06 -3.52 -0.08
CA ILE A 198 30.65 -3.35 0.24
C ILE A 198 30.32 -1.85 0.14
N SER A 199 29.55 -1.48 -0.88
CA SER A 199 29.17 -0.08 -1.17
C SER A 199 28.57 0.64 0.03
N ASP A 200 27.77 -0.06 0.83
CA ASP A 200 27.05 0.49 1.96
C ASP A 200 28.00 0.90 3.11
N CYS A 201 29.11 0.20 3.30
CA CYS A 201 30.13 0.56 4.30
C CYS A 201 30.81 1.89 3.96
N ASN A 202 30.97 2.18 2.66
CA ASN A 202 31.53 3.45 2.19
C ASN A 202 30.51 4.59 2.32
N THR A 203 29.22 4.27 2.14
CA THR A 203 28.12 5.24 2.13
C THR A 203 27.67 5.65 3.54
N TRP A 204 27.80 4.76 4.52
CA TRP A 204 27.43 5.01 5.92
C TRP A 204 28.13 6.22 6.54
N GLN A 205 27.36 7.04 7.28
CA GLN A 205 27.83 8.16 8.10
C GLN A 205 27.04 8.25 9.41
N ASN A 206 27.67 8.75 10.48
CA ASN A 206 27.03 8.90 11.79
C ASN A 206 26.19 10.20 11.93
N ASP A 207 26.09 11.02 10.87
CA ASP A 207 25.22 12.19 10.87
C ASP A 207 23.74 11.74 10.86
N PRO A 208 22.90 12.16 11.82
CA PRO A 208 21.49 11.80 11.90
C PRO A 208 20.66 12.12 10.65
N ASN A 209 21.09 13.09 9.83
CA ASN A 209 20.43 13.47 8.58
C ASN A 209 20.89 12.62 7.39
N ILE A 210 22.01 11.88 7.49
CA ILE A 210 22.60 11.12 6.39
C ILE A 210 22.45 9.62 6.61
N LEU A 211 22.90 9.10 7.77
CA LEU A 211 22.86 7.68 8.14
C LEU A 211 23.15 6.73 6.95
N CYS A 212 22.39 5.64 6.83
CA CYS A 212 22.41 4.77 5.65
C CYS A 212 21.29 5.10 4.66
N TYR A 213 20.76 6.33 4.63
CA TYR A 213 19.61 6.65 3.79
C TYR A 213 19.87 6.55 2.27
N ASN A 214 21.11 6.42 1.82
CA ASN A 214 21.45 6.14 0.42
C ASN A 214 21.99 4.72 0.19
N CYS A 215 22.09 3.90 1.23
CA CYS A 215 22.57 2.54 1.14
C CYS A 215 21.59 1.63 0.39
N GLN A 216 22.12 0.59 -0.24
CA GLN A 216 21.32 -0.47 -0.86
C GLN A 216 20.53 -1.24 0.20
N SER A 217 21.09 -1.40 1.40
CA SER A 217 20.42 -2.01 2.55
C SER A 217 19.18 -1.22 2.99
N CYS A 218 19.22 0.12 2.94
CA CYS A 218 18.06 0.96 3.26
C CYS A 218 16.97 0.84 2.20
N LYS A 219 17.35 0.87 0.92
CA LYS A 219 16.43 0.57 -0.19
C LYS A 219 15.78 -0.79 -0.03
N ALA A 220 16.56 -1.81 0.34
CA ALA A 220 16.06 -3.15 0.60
C ALA A 220 15.10 -3.20 1.80
N GLY A 221 15.41 -2.52 2.89
CA GLY A 221 14.54 -2.40 4.06
C GLY A 221 13.20 -1.72 3.72
N VAL A 222 13.21 -0.71 2.85
CA VAL A 222 11.98 -0.09 2.32
C VAL A 222 11.16 -1.10 1.52
N LEU A 223 11.81 -1.87 0.65
CA LEU A 223 11.12 -2.88 -0.16
C LEU A 223 10.52 -4.00 0.69
N ASP A 224 11.19 -4.42 1.77
CA ASP A 224 10.63 -5.43 2.68
C ASP A 224 9.41 -4.90 3.43
N ASN A 225 9.50 -3.67 3.96
CA ASN A 225 8.37 -3.03 4.62
C ASN A 225 7.18 -2.89 3.66
N LEU A 226 7.44 -2.44 2.42
CA LEU A 226 6.42 -2.33 1.38
C LEU A 226 5.82 -3.69 1.02
N LYS A 227 6.64 -4.74 0.91
CA LYS A 227 6.19 -6.10 0.64
C LYS A 227 5.23 -6.59 1.72
N HIS A 228 5.57 -6.38 2.99
CA HIS A 228 4.71 -6.80 4.10
C HIS A 228 3.35 -6.08 4.06
N ASP A 229 3.36 -4.77 3.80
CA ASP A 229 2.13 -3.99 3.69
C ASP A 229 1.32 -4.35 2.44
N TRP A 230 1.96 -4.60 1.30
CA TRP A 230 1.28 -5.04 0.08
C TRP A 230 0.63 -6.40 0.24
N LYS A 231 1.23 -7.33 1.00
CA LYS A 231 0.59 -8.61 1.31
C LYS A 231 -0.67 -8.42 2.15
N LYS A 232 -0.66 -7.54 3.16
CA LYS A 232 -1.86 -7.19 3.93
C LYS A 232 -2.95 -6.59 3.04
N VAL A 233 -2.58 -5.64 2.18
CA VAL A 233 -3.50 -5.01 1.22
C VAL A 233 -4.06 -6.05 0.25
N ALA A 234 -3.24 -6.97 -0.26
CA ALA A 234 -3.69 -8.04 -1.16
C ALA A 234 -4.70 -8.97 -0.47
N ILE A 235 -4.49 -9.34 0.80
CA ILE A 235 -5.44 -10.15 1.58
C ILE A 235 -6.77 -9.42 1.72
N ILE A 236 -6.75 -8.13 2.10
CA ILE A 236 -7.98 -7.31 2.19
C ILE A 236 -8.66 -7.23 0.82
N ASN A 237 -7.88 -7.07 -0.25
CA ASN A 237 -8.42 -6.98 -1.62
C ASN A 237 -9.09 -8.31 -2.06
N ILE A 238 -8.60 -9.47 -1.63
CA ILE A 238 -9.26 -10.76 -1.89
C ILE A 238 -10.65 -10.80 -1.24
N ILE A 239 -10.77 -10.37 0.02
CA ILE A 239 -12.05 -10.32 0.72
C ILE A 239 -13.01 -9.38 -0.02
N PHE A 240 -12.51 -8.21 -0.43
CA PHE A 240 -13.30 -7.25 -1.20
C PHE A 240 -13.72 -7.77 -2.57
N LEU A 241 -12.85 -8.51 -3.28
CA LEU A 241 -13.17 -9.17 -4.54
C LEU A 241 -14.32 -10.18 -4.39
N ILE A 242 -14.28 -11.02 -3.35
CA ILE A 242 -15.36 -11.98 -3.07
C ILE A 242 -16.68 -11.23 -2.87
N PHE A 243 -16.66 -10.17 -2.07
CA PHE A 243 -17.83 -9.34 -1.84
C PHE A 243 -18.36 -8.71 -3.14
N LEU A 244 -17.48 -8.14 -3.97
CA LEU A 244 -17.87 -7.55 -5.26
C LEU A 244 -18.47 -8.56 -6.23
N VAL A 245 -17.95 -9.79 -6.27
CA VAL A 245 -18.51 -10.87 -7.11
C VAL A 245 -19.93 -11.23 -6.68
N VAL A 246 -20.21 -11.28 -5.37
CA VAL A 246 -21.56 -11.50 -4.84
C VAL A 246 -22.50 -10.35 -5.24
N VAL A 247 -22.07 -9.10 -5.06
CA VAL A 247 -22.86 -7.91 -5.43
C VAL A 247 -23.11 -7.87 -6.94
N TYR A 248 -22.10 -8.18 -7.75
CA TYR A 248 -22.21 -8.27 -9.20
C TYR A 248 -23.22 -9.34 -9.63
N SER A 249 -23.17 -10.53 -9.01
CA SER A 249 -24.12 -11.62 -9.27
C SER A 249 -25.57 -11.20 -8.97
N ILE A 250 -25.80 -10.52 -7.85
CA ILE A 250 -27.12 -9.98 -7.49
C ILE A 250 -27.55 -8.88 -8.47
N GLY A 251 -26.64 -8.00 -8.87
CA GLY A 251 -26.89 -6.95 -9.86
C GLY A 251 -27.26 -7.53 -11.23
N CYS A 252 -26.58 -8.58 -11.69
CA CYS A 252 -26.92 -9.31 -12.91
C CYS A 252 -28.32 -9.94 -12.84
N CYS A 253 -28.68 -10.53 -11.70
CA CYS A 253 -30.04 -11.04 -11.47
C CYS A 253 -31.08 -9.92 -11.52
N ALA A 254 -30.81 -8.77 -10.89
CA ALA A 254 -31.70 -7.61 -10.94
C ALA A 254 -31.83 -7.04 -12.36
N PHE A 255 -30.75 -7.01 -13.14
CA PHE A 255 -30.77 -6.55 -14.53
C PHE A 255 -31.56 -7.50 -15.45
N ARG A 256 -31.35 -8.81 -15.32
CA ARG A 256 -32.10 -9.81 -16.10
C ARG A 256 -33.61 -9.67 -15.86
N ASN A 257 -34.01 -9.53 -14.60
CA ASN A 257 -35.42 -9.38 -14.24
C ASN A 257 -36.02 -8.07 -14.75
N ASN A 258 -35.31 -6.92 -14.63
CA ASN A 258 -35.81 -5.66 -15.19
C ASN A 258 -35.96 -5.72 -16.72
N ARG A 259 -35.09 -6.46 -17.42
CA ARG A 259 -35.20 -6.67 -18.87
C ARG A 259 -36.40 -7.55 -19.22
N GLU A 260 -36.69 -8.59 -18.44
CA GLU A 260 -37.90 -9.42 -18.60
C GLU A 260 -39.19 -8.60 -18.38
N ASP A 261 -39.25 -7.78 -17.32
CA ASP A 261 -40.39 -6.91 -17.03
C ASP A 261 -40.65 -5.87 -18.14
N ASN A 262 -39.57 -5.36 -18.76
CA ASN A 262 -39.68 -4.40 -19.88
C ASN A 262 -40.02 -5.08 -21.22
N ALA A 263 -39.56 -6.32 -21.45
CA ALA A 263 -39.83 -7.06 -22.68
C ALA A 263 -41.24 -7.67 -22.71
N TYR A 264 -41.75 -8.08 -21.54
CA TYR A 264 -43.11 -8.53 -21.35
C TYR A 264 -43.78 -7.63 -20.30
N PRO A 265 -44.35 -6.47 -20.70
CA PRO A 265 -45.24 -5.74 -19.81
C PRO A 265 -46.42 -6.67 -19.54
N ARG A 266 -46.34 -7.45 -18.46
CA ARG A 266 -47.39 -8.37 -18.03
C ARG A 266 -48.68 -7.55 -18.03
N TRP A 267 -49.62 -7.95 -18.87
CA TRP A 267 -50.96 -7.39 -18.95
C TRP A 267 -51.45 -7.17 -17.52
N LYS A 268 -51.45 -5.91 -17.08
CA LYS A 268 -52.16 -5.52 -15.86
C LYS A 268 -53.64 -5.65 -16.20
N GLY A 269 -54.17 -6.85 -16.05
CA GLY A 269 -55.59 -7.04 -15.84
C GLY A 269 -55.94 -6.31 -14.56
N TYR A 270 -56.64 -5.19 -14.70
CA TYR A 270 -57.49 -4.64 -13.65
C TYR A 270 -58.48 -5.73 -13.22
N PRO A 271 -58.74 -5.84 -11.92
CA PRO A 271 -60.02 -5.34 -11.43
C PRO A 271 -59.86 -4.13 -10.49
#